data_AF-A0A1B1EVX6-F1
#
_entry.id   AF-A0A1B1EVX6-F1
#
_cell.length_a   1.000
_cell.length_b   1.000
_cell.length_c   1.000
_cell.angle_alpha   90.00
_cell.angle_beta   90.00
_cell.angle_gamma   90.00
#
_symmetry.space_group_name_H-M   'P 1'
#
loop_
_entity.id
_entity.type
_entity.pdbx_description
1 polymer ?
#
loop_
_entity_poly.entity_id
_entity_poly.type
_entity_poly.pdbx_seq_one_letter_code
_entity_poly.pdbx_strand_id
1 'polypeptide(L)'
;MSLSKIENQINQFRPPFPPIITAHELLNYKSVPNHFIIYRIAVKMECKSKNITIERKFVSNIASILWKSEPASVKNTYKEIENDAKILYNMIQQENDFVTSAISGESIFPPSPPLLS
;
A
#
# COMPACT_ATOMS: atom_id res chain seq x y z
N MET A 1 12.20 -13.62 -31.98
CA MET A 1 11.36 -12.42 -31.68
C MET A 1 12.30 -11.24 -31.50
N SER A 2 12.00 -10.06 -32.06
CA SER A 2 12.86 -8.86 -31.83
C SER A 2 12.61 -8.27 -30.44
N LEU A 3 13.64 -7.64 -29.86
CA LEU A 3 13.56 -6.96 -28.56
C LEU A 3 12.47 -5.87 -28.55
N SER A 4 12.37 -5.11 -29.65
CA SER A 4 11.36 -4.05 -29.81
C SER A 4 9.91 -4.57 -29.72
N LYS A 5 9.65 -5.80 -30.15
CA LYS A 5 8.31 -6.40 -30.06
C LYS A 5 7.95 -6.77 -28.62
N ILE A 6 8.94 -7.17 -27.82
CA ILE A 6 8.77 -7.50 -26.41
C ILE A 6 8.61 -6.22 -25.57
N GLU A 7 9.41 -5.19 -25.83
CA GLU A 7 9.31 -3.90 -25.14
C GLU A 7 7.95 -3.23 -25.38
N ASN A 8 7.48 -3.22 -26.63
CA ASN A 8 6.15 -2.68 -26.95
C ASN A 8 5.02 -3.43 -26.24
N GLN A 9 5.14 -4.75 -26.08
CA GLN A 9 4.17 -5.53 -25.30
C GLN A 9 4.25 -5.25 -23.80
N ILE A 10 5.43 -4.97 -23.26
CA ILE A 10 5.59 -4.68 -21.82
C ILE A 10 5.10 -3.26 -21.50
N ASN A 11 5.32 -2.31 -22.39
CA ASN A 11 4.90 -0.91 -22.22
C ASN A 11 3.38 -0.76 -22.10
N GLN A 12 2.58 -1.68 -22.66
CA GLN A 12 1.12 -1.64 -22.49
C GLN A 12 0.67 -1.88 -21.04
N PHE A 13 1.54 -2.39 -20.18
CA PHE A 13 1.28 -2.62 -18.75
C PHE A 13 1.86 -1.52 -17.85
N ARG A 14 2.50 -0.50 -18.44
CA ARG A 14 3.03 0.63 -17.68
C ARG A 14 1.87 1.39 -17.04
N PRO A 15 1.89 1.60 -15.71
CA PRO A 15 0.87 2.40 -15.05
C PRO A 15 0.90 3.85 -15.56
N PRO A 16 -0.23 4.57 -15.52
CA PRO A 16 -0.24 5.99 -15.81
C PRO A 16 0.60 6.75 -14.78
N PHE A 17 1.15 7.88 -15.23
CA PHE A 17 1.82 8.85 -14.39
C PHE A 17 1.13 10.22 -14.52
N PRO A 18 0.72 10.88 -13.43
CA PRO A 18 0.93 10.49 -12.02
C PRO A 18 0.17 9.20 -11.62
N PRO A 19 0.66 8.47 -10.59
CA PRO A 19 0.03 7.25 -10.13
C PRO A 19 -1.36 7.52 -9.55
N ILE A 20 -2.32 6.63 -9.84
CA ILE A 20 -3.68 6.68 -9.28
C ILE A 20 -3.70 6.18 -7.83
N ILE A 21 -2.76 5.30 -7.48
CA ILE A 21 -2.68 4.69 -6.14
C ILE A 21 -2.30 5.73 -5.08
N THR A 22 -3.03 5.74 -3.96
CA THR A 22 -2.84 6.70 -2.87
C THR A 22 -2.34 6.03 -1.59
N ALA A 23 -1.75 6.81 -0.68
CA ALA A 23 -1.28 6.31 0.62
C ALA A 23 -2.40 5.68 1.48
N HIS A 24 -3.61 6.21 1.39
CA HIS A 24 -4.78 5.69 2.12
C HIS A 24 -5.16 4.27 1.69
N GLU A 25 -5.09 3.97 0.39
CA GLU A 25 -5.37 2.62 -0.12
C GLU A 25 -4.38 1.58 0.41
N LEU A 26 -3.16 2.02 0.77
CA LEU A 26 -2.11 1.15 1.30
C LEU A 26 -2.36 0.74 2.76
N LEU A 27 -3.25 1.42 3.49
CA LEU A 27 -3.61 1.08 4.86
C LEU A 27 -4.44 -0.21 4.95
N ASN A 28 -5.06 -0.64 3.84
CA ASN A 28 -5.81 -1.89 3.76
C ASN A 28 -4.91 -3.15 3.77
N TYR A 29 -3.58 -2.97 3.73
CA TYR A 29 -2.62 -4.07 3.74
C TYR A 29 -2.13 -4.33 5.17
N LYS A 30 -1.79 -5.59 5.47
CA LYS A 30 -1.27 -6.01 6.79
C LYS A 30 -0.04 -5.22 7.25
N SER A 31 0.76 -4.72 6.32
CA SER A 31 1.88 -3.82 6.58
C SER A 31 2.05 -2.88 5.40
N VAL A 32 2.58 -1.68 5.63
CA VAL A 32 2.84 -0.71 4.56
C VAL A 32 3.78 -1.33 3.51
N PRO A 33 3.34 -1.49 2.25
CA PRO A 33 4.17 -2.03 1.19
C PRO A 33 5.28 -1.04 0.80
N ASN A 34 6.45 -1.56 0.40
CA ASN A 34 7.52 -0.72 -0.12
C ASN A 34 7.17 -0.16 -1.52
N HIS A 35 7.84 0.91 -1.94
CA HIS A 35 7.61 1.61 -3.21
C HIS A 35 7.64 0.72 -4.47
N PHE A 36 8.46 -0.34 -4.52
CA PHE A 36 8.41 -1.30 -5.63
C PHE A 36 7.14 -2.16 -5.60
N ILE A 37 6.70 -2.58 -4.42
CA ILE A 37 5.42 -3.31 -4.28
C ILE A 37 4.24 -2.40 -4.62
N ILE A 38 4.28 -1.12 -4.25
CA ILE A 38 3.28 -0.12 -4.65
C ILE A 38 3.24 -0.01 -6.18
N TYR A 39 4.40 0.09 -6.84
CA TYR A 39 4.49 0.07 -8.31
C TYR A 39 3.86 -1.19 -8.93
N ARG A 40 4.12 -2.37 -8.36
CA ARG A 40 3.52 -3.63 -8.83
C ARG A 40 1.99 -3.65 -8.66
N ILE A 41 1.46 -3.02 -7.61
CA ILE A 41 0.02 -2.85 -7.44
C ILE A 41 -0.54 -1.96 -8.53
N ALA A 42 0.13 -0.84 -8.85
CA ALA A 42 -0.25 0.05 -9.94
C ALA A 42 -0.27 -0.68 -11.31
N VAL A 43 0.74 -1.51 -11.60
CA VAL A 43 0.76 -2.36 -12.82
C VAL A 43 -0.46 -3.29 -12.85
N LYS A 44 -0.80 -3.91 -11.72
CA LYS A 44 -1.98 -4.78 -11.62
C LYS A 44 -3.28 -4.00 -11.83
N MET A 45 -3.38 -2.77 -11.31
CA MET A 45 -4.54 -1.89 -11.51
C MET A 45 -4.68 -1.51 -12.99
N GLU A 46 -3.56 -1.21 -13.65
CA GLU A 46 -3.54 -0.90 -15.08
C GLU A 46 -4.04 -2.07 -15.92
N CYS A 47 -3.55 -3.29 -15.66
CA CYS A 47 -4.03 -4.48 -16.35
C CYS A 47 -5.54 -4.69 -16.17
N LYS A 48 -6.06 -4.47 -14.96
CA LYS A 48 -7.50 -4.54 -14.69
C LYS A 48 -8.28 -3.48 -15.46
N SER A 49 -7.79 -2.25 -15.52
CA SER A 49 -8.45 -1.16 -16.27
C SER A 49 -8.57 -1.45 -17.77
N LYS A 50 -7.58 -2.18 -18.32
CA LYS A 50 -7.53 -2.63 -19.72
C LYS A 50 -8.20 -3.99 -19.96
N ASN A 51 -8.86 -4.55 -18.94
CA ASN A 51 -9.50 -5.87 -18.98
C ASN A 51 -8.54 -7.01 -19.38
N ILE A 52 -7.26 -6.89 -18.98
CA ILE A 52 -6.22 -7.89 -19.24
C ILE A 52 -6.06 -8.79 -18.01
N THR A 53 -6.34 -10.08 -18.19
CA THR A 53 -6.07 -11.10 -17.19
C THR A 53 -4.62 -11.58 -17.30
N ILE A 54 -3.81 -11.28 -16.28
CA ILE A 54 -2.42 -11.73 -16.20
C ILE A 54 -2.24 -12.54 -14.93
N GLU A 55 -1.58 -13.70 -15.03
CA GLU A 55 -1.24 -14.45 -13.82
C GLU A 55 -0.30 -13.66 -12.93
N ARG A 56 -0.46 -13.81 -11.62
CA ARG A 56 0.32 -13.10 -10.60
C ARG A 56 1.84 -13.17 -10.82
N LYS A 57 2.35 -14.31 -11.32
CA LYS A 57 3.78 -14.53 -11.60
C LYS A 57 4.28 -13.59 -12.71
N PHE A 58 3.52 -13.43 -13.78
CA PHE A 58 3.88 -12.55 -14.89
C PHE A 58 3.84 -11.07 -14.50
N VAL A 59 2.89 -10.65 -13.66
CA VAL A 59 2.83 -9.25 -13.16
C VAL A 59 4.12 -8.87 -12.43
N SER A 60 4.70 -9.77 -11.64
CA SER A 60 5.95 -9.49 -10.93
C SER A 60 7.14 -9.32 -11.89
N ASN A 61 7.22 -10.13 -12.94
CA ASN A 61 8.25 -10.01 -13.96
C ASN A 61 8.11 -8.72 -14.76
N ILE A 62 6.89 -8.41 -15.21
CA ILE A 62 6.56 -7.17 -15.94
C ILE A 62 6.93 -5.94 -15.10
N ALA A 63 6.50 -5.91 -13.83
CA ALA A 63 6.81 -4.81 -12.92
C ALA A 63 8.32 -4.65 -12.71
N SER A 64 9.08 -5.74 -12.58
CA SER A 64 10.55 -5.69 -12.44
C SER A 64 11.23 -5.09 -13.67
N ILE A 65 10.80 -5.47 -14.88
CA ILE A 65 11.35 -4.94 -16.13
C ILE A 65 11.02 -3.45 -16.26
N LEU A 66 9.75 -3.08 -16.08
CA LEU A 66 9.32 -1.68 -16.15
C LEU A 66 10.04 -0.83 -15.11
N TRP A 67 10.10 -1.28 -13.85
CA TRP A 67 10.76 -0.55 -12.77
C TRP A 67 12.23 -0.24 -13.05
N LYS A 68 12.97 -1.18 -13.67
CA LYS A 68 14.36 -0.93 -14.09
C LYS A 68 14.44 0.20 -15.11
N SER A 69 13.48 0.28 -16.03
CA SER A 69 13.40 1.31 -17.06
C SER A 69 12.84 2.66 -16.57
N GLU A 70 12.16 2.71 -15.42
CA GLU A 70 11.54 3.95 -14.93
C GLU A 70 12.59 5.01 -14.54
N PRO A 71 12.33 6.29 -14.84
CA PRO A 71 13.18 7.39 -14.42
C PRO A 71 13.13 7.57 -12.89
N ALA A 72 14.15 8.23 -12.34
CA ALA A 72 14.25 8.46 -10.90
C ALA A 72 13.07 9.25 -10.33
N SER A 73 12.50 10.19 -11.10
CA SER A 73 11.32 10.97 -10.69
C SER A 73 10.13 10.08 -10.38
N VAL A 74 9.80 9.13 -11.26
CA VAL A 74 8.71 8.16 -11.05
C VAL A 74 8.98 7.34 -9.80
N LYS A 75 10.21 6.81 -9.65
CA LYS A 75 10.59 6.02 -8.47
C LYS A 75 10.45 6.81 -7.16
N ASN A 76 10.81 8.09 -7.18
CA ASN A 76 10.69 8.97 -6.03
C ASN A 76 9.22 9.22 -5.66
N THR A 77 8.32 9.40 -6.63
CA THR A 77 6.88 9.53 -6.33
C THR A 77 6.33 8.30 -5.60
N TYR A 78 6.70 7.08 -6.00
CA TYR A 78 6.30 5.88 -5.26
C TYR A 78 6.92 5.77 -3.87
N LYS A 79 8.12 6.34 -3.67
CA LYS A 79 8.77 6.44 -2.36
C LYS A 79 8.08 7.47 -1.45
N GLU A 80 7.61 8.58 -2.01
CA GLU A 80 6.79 9.56 -1.29
C GLU A 80 5.49 8.93 -0.82
N ILE A 81 4.77 8.21 -1.70
CA ILE A 81 3.55 7.46 -1.31
C ILE A 81 3.84 6.44 -0.20
N GLU A 82 4.96 5.73 -0.26
CA GLU A 82 5.38 4.82 0.81
C GLU A 82 5.57 5.56 2.14
N ASN A 83 6.24 6.72 2.14
CA ASN A 83 6.48 7.50 3.33
C ASN A 83 5.17 8.05 3.92
N ASP A 84 4.29 8.58 3.07
CA ASP A 84 2.99 9.09 3.48
C ASP A 84 2.16 7.98 4.13
N ALA A 85 2.16 6.78 3.55
CA ALA A 85 1.47 5.63 4.12
C ALA A 85 2.05 5.19 5.47
N LYS A 86 3.38 5.27 5.66
CA LYS A 86 4.01 5.00 6.96
C LYS A 86 3.63 6.04 8.01
N ILE A 87 3.57 7.31 7.63
CA ILE A 87 3.13 8.39 8.53
C ILE A 87 1.69 8.13 8.97
N LEU A 88 0.78 7.90 8.03
CA LEU A 88 -0.62 7.59 8.32
C LEU A 88 -0.77 6.36 9.22
N TYR A 89 -0.04 5.28 8.92
CA TYR A 89 -0.06 4.06 9.72
C TYR A 89 0.37 4.34 11.17
N ASN A 90 1.46 5.09 11.36
CA ASN A 90 1.95 5.43 12.71
C ASN A 90 0.98 6.32 13.48
N MET A 91 0.26 7.23 12.81
CA MET A 91 -0.76 8.08 13.44
C MET A 91 -1.94 7.24 13.94
N ILE A 92 -2.44 6.30 13.12
CA ILE A 92 -3.53 5.40 13.49
C ILE A 92 -3.14 4.51 14.68
N GLN A 93 -1.90 4.01 14.71
CA GLN A 93 -1.43 3.21 15.84
C GLN A 93 -1.37 4.01 17.15
N GLN A 94 -0.86 5.26 17.11
CA GLN A 94 -0.85 6.13 18.28
C GLN A 94 -2.26 6.45 18.80
N GLU A 95 -3.21 6.68 17.89
CA GLU A 95 -4.61 6.92 18.26
C GLU A 95 -5.23 5.69 18.94
N ASN A 96 -5.01 4.49 18.41
CA ASN A 96 -5.49 3.24 19.00
C ASN A 96 -4.90 2.98 20.40
N ASP A 97 -3.62 3.28 20.59
CA ASP A 97 -2.93 3.15 21.88
C ASP A 97 -3.49 4.13 22.92
N PHE A 98 -3.79 5.36 22.49
CA PHE A 98 -4.43 6.37 23.34
C PHE A 98 -5.84 5.95 23.77
N VAL A 99 -6.68 5.49 22.83
CA VAL A 99 -8.06 5.05 23.11
C VAL A 99 -8.08 3.84 24.07
N THR A 100 -7.21 2.85 23.84
CA THR A 100 -7.11 1.66 24.71
C THR A 100 -6.68 2.02 26.14
N SER A 101 -5.79 3.01 26.27
CA SER A 101 -5.33 3.51 27.56
C SER A 101 -6.42 4.30 28.30
N ALA A 102 -7.23 5.08 27.58
CA ALA A 102 -8.35 5.83 28.15
C ALA A 102 -9.47 4.91 28.67
N ILE A 103 -9.81 3.87 27.92
CA ILE A 103 -10.87 2.90 28.30
C ILE A 103 -10.45 2.06 29.51
N SER A 104 -9.15 1.71 29.63
CA SER A 104 -8.66 0.96 30.80
C SER A 104 -8.60 1.80 32.09
N GLY A 105 -8.72 3.13 32.00
CA GLY A 105 -8.70 4.05 33.13
C GLY A 105 -10.07 4.31 33.79
N GLU A 106 -11.18 4.03 33.10
CA GLU A 106 -12.53 4.27 33.61
C GLU A 106 -13.18 2.98 34.13
N SER A 107 -12.74 2.53 35.29
CA SER A 107 -13.51 1.61 36.14
C SER A 107 -14.74 2.36 36.69
N ILE A 108 -15.86 2.32 35.95
CA ILE A 108 -17.16 2.93 36.34
C ILE A 108 -17.88 2.13 37.44
N PHE A 109 -17.37 0.98 37.87
CA PHE A 109 -17.99 0.22 38.96
C PHE A 109 -17.61 0.79 40.33
N PRO A 110 -18.55 1.38 41.09
CA PRO A 110 -18.28 1.70 42.49
C PRO A 110 -18.00 0.41 43.26
N PRO A 111 -17.05 0.41 44.21
CA PRO A 111 -16.76 -0.77 45.02
C PRO A 111 -18.02 -1.20 45.78
N SER A 112 -18.36 -2.48 45.68
CA SER A 112 -19.50 -3.07 46.39
C SER A 112 -19.39 -2.82 47.90
N PRO A 113 -20.48 -2.44 48.59
CA PRO A 113 -20.45 -2.18 50.03
C PRO A 113 -20.04 -3.44 50.82
N PRO A 114 -19.34 -3.29 51.96
CA PRO A 114 -18.99 -4.41 52.82
C PRO A 114 -20.26 -5.05 53.39
N LEU A 115 -20.35 -6.38 53.32
CA LEU A 115 -21.40 -7.14 54.02
C LEU A 115 -21.10 -7.10 55.52
N LEU A 116 -21.99 -6.47 56.29
CA LEU A 116 -21.98 -6.56 57.76
C LEU A 116 -22.32 -7.98 58.18
N SER A 117 -21.42 -8.61 58.95
CA SER A 117 -21.60 -9.86 59.67
C SER A 117 -22.35 -9.67 60.98
#